data_AF-X1GVB0-F1
#
_entry.id   AF-X1GVB0-F1
#
_cell.length_a   1.000
_cell.length_b   1.000
_cell.length_c   1.000
_cell.angle_alpha   90.00
_cell.angle_beta   90.00
_cell.angle_gamma   90.00
#
_symmetry.space_group_name_H-M   'P 1'
#
loop_
_entity.id
_entity.type
_entity.pdbx_description
1 polymer ?
#
loop_
_entity_poly.entity_id
_entity_poly.type
_entity_poly.pdbx_seq_one_letter_code
_entity_poly.pdbx_strand_id
1 'polypeptide(L)'
;MTTGKCSSKIISECTKKIQKLSREIRFEVISGHRIELLIKDYLDGVAPPIPNLDLEMEKGTGVRVNGIMQRFDTRRQIESWVFTMKGDAVGELYNIGGVRLFARNIRGFLGDKTAVNEGMQATLENEPDKFFYYNNGITIVCDDAEKRSKKGRDVLQVSNPQVINGQQTTRTLAEYSKKASNASVLVKVIKVPRKINNGSDGFDTLVSAIVQGTNWQNAIKQSDLVANDRTQIELERELRKL
;
A
#
# COMPACT_ATOMS: atom_id res chain seq x y z
N MET A 1 15.07 7.47 26.68
CA MET A 1 15.11 6.10 26.15
C MET A 1 14.87 5.16 27.33
N THR A 2 13.76 4.42 27.35
CA THR A 2 13.48 3.44 28.42
C THR A 2 13.72 2.04 27.87
N THR A 3 14.71 1.33 28.42
CA THR A 3 14.99 -0.06 28.09
C THR A 3 14.18 -0.95 29.03
N GLY A 4 13.13 -1.59 28.50
CA GLY A 4 12.25 -2.46 29.27
C GLY A 4 11.35 -3.31 28.38
N LYS A 5 10.68 -4.32 28.95
CA LYS A 5 9.70 -5.12 28.22
C LYS A 5 8.52 -4.24 27.82
N CYS A 6 8.44 -3.88 26.53
CA CYS A 6 7.31 -3.15 25.98
C CYS A 6 6.16 -4.13 25.69
N SER A 7 5.28 -4.34 26.68
CA SER A 7 4.08 -5.17 26.49
C SER A 7 3.03 -4.42 25.67
N SER A 8 2.19 -5.16 24.93
CA SER A 8 1.05 -4.61 24.19
C SER A 8 0.11 -3.76 25.07
N LYS A 9 0.03 -4.09 26.35
CA LYS A 9 -0.75 -3.35 27.36
C LYS A 9 -0.18 -1.95 27.61
N ILE A 10 1.15 -1.84 27.75
CA ILE A 10 1.85 -0.56 27.93
C ILE A 10 1.70 0.31 26.68
N ILE A 11 1.85 -0.29 25.49
CA ILE A 11 1.67 0.41 24.22
C ILE A 11 0.25 0.98 24.12
N SER A 12 -0.77 0.14 24.35
CA SER A 12 -2.18 0.57 24.31
C SER A 12 -2.49 1.70 25.29
N GLU A 13 -1.95 1.62 26.51
CA GLU A 13 -2.14 2.66 27.52
C GLU A 13 -1.48 3.98 27.11
N CYS A 14 -0.25 3.94 26.60
CA CYS A 14 0.44 5.11 26.07
C CYS A 14 -0.30 5.71 24.87
N THR A 15 -0.75 4.90 23.91
CA THR A 15 -1.51 5.38 22.75
C THR A 15 -2.81 6.06 23.17
N LYS A 16 -3.54 5.50 24.14
CA LYS A 16 -4.75 6.13 24.70
C LYS A 16 -4.46 7.45 25.39
N LYS A 17 -3.34 7.56 26.11
CA LYS A 17 -2.91 8.82 26.75
C LYS A 17 -2.57 9.89 25.71
N ILE A 18 -1.89 9.50 24.62
CA ILE A 18 -1.50 10.41 23.55
C ILE A 18 -2.72 10.89 22.75
N GLN A 19 -3.68 10.01 22.46
CA GLN A 19 -4.93 10.38 21.76
C GLN A 19 -5.77 11.43 22.51
N LYS A 20 -5.60 11.56 23.84
CA LYS A 20 -6.29 12.58 24.66
C LYS A 20 -5.62 13.96 24.61
N LEU A 21 -4.42 14.07 24.06
CA LEU A 21 -3.68 15.33 23.98
C LEU A 21 -4.10 16.10 22.73
N SER A 22 -4.38 17.39 22.87
CA SER A 22 -4.81 18.30 21.80
C SER A 22 -3.68 18.72 20.85
N ARG A 23 -2.46 18.20 21.05
CA ARG A 23 -1.29 18.47 20.21
C ARG A 23 -0.99 17.27 19.33
N GLU A 24 -0.50 17.53 18.12
CA GLU A 24 -0.05 16.51 17.19
C GLU A 24 1.28 15.90 17.69
N ILE A 25 1.18 14.84 18.50
CA ILE A 25 2.33 14.17 19.08
C ILE A 25 2.63 12.91 18.27
N ARG A 26 3.83 12.83 17.70
CA ARG A 26 4.37 11.61 17.09
C ARG A 26 5.09 10.78 18.16
N PHE A 27 4.65 9.54 18.32
CA PHE A 27 5.23 8.57 19.23
C PHE A 27 5.43 7.26 18.48
N GLU A 28 6.60 6.65 18.62
CA GLU A 28 6.94 5.38 18.01
C GLU A 28 7.50 4.42 19.07
N VAL A 29 7.11 3.16 18.96
CA VAL A 29 7.62 2.08 19.80
C VAL A 29 8.52 1.20 18.94
N ILE A 30 9.80 1.15 19.31
CA ILE A 30 10.78 0.28 18.66
C ILE A 30 11.06 -0.90 19.60
N SER A 31 10.41 -2.04 19.34
CA SER A 31 10.67 -3.32 20.02
C SER A 31 11.73 -4.13 19.28
N GLY A 32 12.31 -5.17 19.91
CA GLY A 32 13.26 -6.07 19.24
C GLY A 32 12.67 -6.67 17.95
N HIS A 33 11.41 -7.12 18.01
CA HIS A 33 10.64 -7.56 16.84
C HIS A 33 10.54 -6.48 15.74
N ARG A 34 10.28 -5.22 16.12
CA ARG A 34 10.23 -4.11 15.15
C ARG A 34 11.60 -3.84 14.53
N ILE A 35 12.69 -3.93 15.30
CA ILE A 35 14.07 -3.79 14.79
C ILE A 35 14.38 -4.87 13.76
N GLU A 36 14.05 -6.14 14.04
CA GLU A 36 14.25 -7.24 13.09
C GLU A 36 13.48 -7.00 11.78
N LEU A 37 12.24 -6.53 11.86
CA LEU A 37 11.46 -6.16 10.67
C LEU A 37 12.08 -4.98 9.90
N LEU A 38 12.60 -3.96 10.59
CA LEU A 38 13.26 -2.82 9.97
C LEU A 38 14.57 -3.22 9.28
N ILE A 39 15.36 -4.10 9.90
CA ILE A 39 16.58 -4.66 9.29
C ILE A 39 16.22 -5.48 8.06
N LYS A 40 15.19 -6.31 8.16
CA LYS A 40 14.69 -7.08 7.01
C LYS A 40 14.24 -6.17 5.87
N ASP A 41 13.46 -5.13 6.17
CA ASP A 41 13.04 -4.15 5.16
C ASP A 41 14.26 -3.40 4.55
N TYR A 42 15.31 -3.16 5.32
CA TYR A 42 16.55 -2.57 4.82
C TYR A 42 17.29 -3.50 3.84
N LEU A 43 17.41 -4.78 4.21
CA LEU A 43 18.00 -5.84 3.37
C LEU A 43 17.21 -6.05 2.08
N ASP A 44 15.87 -6.07 2.17
CA ASP A 44 14.95 -6.23 1.03
C ASP A 44 14.83 -4.94 0.19
N GLY A 45 15.50 -3.86 0.60
CA GLY A 45 15.54 -2.58 -0.09
C GLY A 45 14.26 -1.76 -0.10
N VAL A 46 13.33 -2.10 0.79
CA VAL A 46 12.07 -1.40 1.04
C VAL A 46 12.16 -0.38 2.20
N ALA A 47 13.35 -0.15 2.75
CA ALA A 47 13.60 0.87 3.79
C ALA A 47 13.81 2.31 3.21
N PRO A 48 13.45 3.36 3.98
CA PRO A 48 12.73 3.33 5.24
C PRO A 48 11.24 2.97 5.02
N PRO A 49 10.57 2.37 6.03
CA PRO A 49 9.16 1.98 5.91
C PRO A 49 8.28 3.19 5.60
N ILE A 50 7.22 2.94 4.84
CA ILE A 50 6.24 3.99 4.52
C ILE A 50 5.44 4.31 5.79
N PRO A 51 5.23 5.60 6.11
CA PRO A 51 4.39 5.98 7.23
C PRO A 51 2.98 5.38 7.09
N ASN A 52 2.25 5.33 8.20
CA ASN A 52 0.86 4.89 8.14
C ASN A 52 0.07 5.83 7.21
N LEU A 53 -0.73 5.23 6.32
CA LEU A 53 -1.59 5.97 5.39
C LEU A 53 -3.04 5.78 5.82
N ASP A 54 -3.83 6.86 5.76
CA ASP A 54 -5.27 6.81 5.95
C ASP A 54 -5.93 6.70 4.57
N LEU A 55 -6.50 5.53 4.25
CA LEU A 55 -7.22 5.31 3.00
C LEU A 55 -8.67 5.76 3.16
N GLU A 56 -8.97 6.96 2.68
CA GLU A 56 -10.30 7.56 2.78
C GLU A 56 -11.29 6.89 1.84
N MET A 57 -12.34 6.31 2.40
CA MET A 57 -13.40 5.65 1.65
C MET A 57 -14.32 6.72 1.03
N GLU A 58 -14.59 6.57 -0.25
CA GLU A 58 -15.41 7.53 -0.98
C GLU A 58 -16.84 7.60 -0.40
N LYS A 59 -17.24 8.81 -0.06
CA LYS A 59 -18.62 9.20 0.28
C LYS A 59 -18.90 10.51 -0.45
N GLY A 60 -19.76 10.49 -1.47
CA GLY A 60 -19.92 11.64 -2.37
C GLY A 60 -21.22 11.70 -3.16
N THR A 61 -21.49 12.88 -3.71
CA THR A 61 -22.68 13.22 -4.50
C THR A 61 -22.70 12.42 -5.81
N GLY A 62 -23.59 11.43 -5.90
CA GLY A 62 -23.80 10.62 -7.12
C GLY A 62 -23.35 9.16 -6.99
N VAL A 63 -22.48 8.83 -6.03
CA VAL A 63 -21.99 7.47 -5.80
C VAL A 63 -22.44 6.97 -4.44
N ARG A 64 -23.29 5.93 -4.42
CA ARG A 64 -23.72 5.26 -3.19
C ARG A 64 -22.91 3.99 -3.01
N VAL A 65 -22.02 3.98 -2.02
CA VAL A 65 -21.28 2.78 -1.62
C VAL A 65 -22.06 2.07 -0.50
N ASN A 66 -22.68 0.93 -0.84
CA ASN A 66 -23.45 0.13 0.13
C ASN A 66 -22.52 -0.78 0.94
N GLY A 67 -21.84 -0.20 1.92
CA GLY A 67 -20.94 -0.91 2.81
C GLY A 67 -19.58 -1.23 2.19
N ILE A 68 -18.71 -1.82 3.00
CA ILE A 68 -17.35 -2.22 2.61
C ILE A 68 -17.29 -3.73 2.71
N MET A 69 -16.69 -4.39 1.72
CA MET A 69 -16.49 -5.83 1.80
C MET A 69 -15.23 -6.11 2.62
N GLN A 70 -15.40 -6.71 3.80
CA GLN A 70 -14.32 -7.23 4.62
C GLN A 70 -14.37 -8.75 4.61
N ARG A 71 -13.24 -9.39 4.32
CA ARG A 71 -13.08 -10.86 4.35
C ARG A 71 -11.95 -11.21 5.30
N PHE A 72 -12.22 -12.10 6.25
CA PHE A 72 -11.20 -12.65 7.14
C PHE A 72 -11.09 -14.17 6.95
N ASP A 73 -9.92 -14.64 6.51
CA ASP A 73 -9.56 -16.07 6.45
C ASP A 73 -8.96 -16.48 7.79
N THR A 74 -9.75 -17.15 8.63
CA THR A 74 -9.33 -17.58 9.96
C THR A 74 -8.19 -18.60 9.94
N ARG A 75 -8.06 -19.42 8.88
CA ARG A 75 -6.99 -20.43 8.78
C ARG A 75 -5.65 -19.77 8.49
N ARG A 76 -5.65 -18.82 7.55
CA ARG A 76 -4.43 -18.11 7.12
C ARG A 76 -4.16 -16.83 7.92
N GLN A 77 -5.12 -16.40 8.73
CA GLN A 77 -5.10 -15.11 9.45
C GLN A 77 -4.90 -13.93 8.49
N ILE A 78 -5.47 -14.03 7.29
CA ILE A 78 -5.40 -12.99 6.26
C ILE A 78 -6.71 -12.22 6.29
N GLU A 79 -6.59 -10.90 6.35
CA GLU A 79 -7.73 -9.98 6.29
C GLU A 79 -7.68 -9.21 4.98
N SER A 80 -8.82 -8.98 4.35
CA SER A 80 -8.90 -8.23 3.11
C SER A 80 -10.08 -7.28 3.11
N TRP A 81 -9.89 -6.12 2.51
CA TRP A 81 -10.87 -5.04 2.40
C TRP A 81 -11.02 -4.65 0.94
N VAL A 82 -12.24 -4.43 0.49
CA VAL A 82 -12.54 -3.89 -0.84
C VAL A 82 -13.51 -2.73 -0.71
N PHE A 83 -13.11 -1.56 -1.22
CA PHE A 83 -13.86 -0.32 -1.17
C PHE A 83 -13.44 0.61 -2.31
N THR A 84 -14.12 1.74 -2.43
CA THR A 84 -13.80 2.76 -3.43
C THR A 84 -13.13 3.96 -2.77
N MET A 85 -12.13 4.54 -3.43
CA MET A 85 -11.50 5.81 -3.07
C MET A 85 -11.65 6.80 -4.20
N LYS A 86 -11.63 8.10 -3.89
CA LYS A 86 -11.48 9.13 -4.92
C LYS A 86 -10.09 9.07 -5.56
N GLY A 87 -10.00 9.43 -6.82
CA GLY A 87 -8.75 9.38 -7.59
C GLY A 87 -7.66 10.27 -7.01
N ASP A 88 -8.00 11.48 -6.58
CA ASP A 88 -7.07 12.40 -5.91
C ASP A 88 -6.52 11.83 -4.60
N ALA A 89 -7.37 11.20 -3.79
CA ALA A 89 -6.97 10.51 -2.56
C ALA A 89 -6.03 9.33 -2.84
N VAL A 90 -6.22 8.61 -3.94
CA VAL A 90 -5.28 7.57 -4.38
C VAL A 90 -3.95 8.17 -4.85
N GLY A 91 -3.99 9.27 -5.61
CA GLY A 91 -2.77 9.99 -6.03
C GLY A 91 -1.95 10.49 -4.85
N GLU A 92 -2.60 10.93 -3.78
CA GLU A 92 -1.93 11.40 -2.56
C GLU A 92 -1.10 10.29 -1.87
N LEU A 93 -1.51 9.02 -2.01
CA LEU A 93 -0.70 7.89 -1.51
C LEU A 93 0.69 7.88 -2.14
N TYR A 94 0.79 8.20 -3.43
CA TYR A 94 2.07 8.30 -4.13
C TYR A 94 2.83 9.57 -3.73
N ASN A 95 2.16 10.70 -3.50
CA ASN A 95 2.83 11.91 -3.03
C ASN A 95 3.52 11.69 -1.66
N ILE A 96 2.92 10.88 -0.78
CA ILE A 96 3.48 10.54 0.53
C ILE A 96 4.52 9.42 0.44
N GLY A 97 4.20 8.32 -0.25
CA GLY A 97 5.04 7.11 -0.30
C GLY A 97 6.18 7.19 -1.33
N GLY A 98 6.01 7.99 -2.37
CA GLY A 98 6.90 8.07 -3.53
C GLY A 98 7.06 6.71 -4.23
N VAL A 99 8.20 6.54 -4.90
CA VAL A 99 8.54 5.28 -5.60
C VAL A 99 8.57 4.08 -4.66
N ARG A 100 8.88 4.28 -3.36
CA ARG A 100 8.91 3.22 -2.34
C ARG A 100 7.55 2.56 -2.13
N LEU A 101 6.45 3.23 -2.48
CA LEU A 101 5.10 2.64 -2.46
C LEU A 101 4.99 1.40 -3.33
N PHE A 102 5.88 1.25 -4.31
CA PHE A 102 5.89 0.16 -5.28
C PHE A 102 7.10 -0.78 -5.12
N ALA A 103 7.86 -0.68 -4.04
CA ALA A 103 9.12 -1.42 -3.92
C ALA A 103 8.93 -2.95 -3.88
N ARG A 104 7.74 -3.45 -3.49
CA ARG A 104 7.36 -4.88 -3.60
C ARG A 104 6.58 -5.23 -4.88
N ASN A 105 6.51 -4.31 -5.85
CA ASN A 105 5.84 -4.54 -7.13
C ASN A 105 6.82 -5.15 -8.14
N ILE A 106 6.62 -6.41 -8.52
CA ILE A 106 7.48 -7.09 -9.51
C ILE A 106 7.21 -6.63 -10.95
N ARG A 107 6.13 -5.87 -11.19
CA ARG A 107 5.89 -5.24 -12.48
C ARG A 107 6.69 -3.95 -12.43
N GLY A 108 7.96 -4.03 -12.82
CA GLY A 108 8.84 -2.87 -12.89
C GLY A 108 8.17 -1.71 -13.61
N PHE A 109 8.53 -0.47 -13.25
CA PHE A 109 7.93 0.71 -13.84
C PHE A 109 8.25 0.78 -15.35
N LEU A 110 7.23 0.71 -16.21
CA LEU A 110 7.37 0.68 -17.68
C LEU A 110 7.62 2.05 -18.33
N GLY A 111 7.87 3.11 -17.55
CA GLY A 111 8.02 4.48 -18.05
C GLY A 111 6.74 5.31 -18.03
N ASP A 112 6.89 6.63 -18.13
CA ASP A 112 5.77 7.59 -18.05
C ASP A 112 4.95 7.64 -19.35
N LYS A 113 5.53 7.27 -20.50
CA LYS A 113 4.88 7.30 -21.83
C LYS A 113 4.53 5.91 -22.32
N THR A 114 3.38 5.41 -21.89
CA THR A 114 2.79 4.16 -22.41
C THR A 114 1.39 4.44 -22.90
N ALA A 115 0.91 3.66 -23.89
CA ALA A 115 -0.47 3.78 -24.39
C ALA A 115 -1.53 3.64 -23.28
N VAL A 116 -1.21 2.88 -22.22
CA VAL A 116 -2.06 2.75 -21.03
C VAL A 116 -2.13 4.07 -20.25
N ASN A 117 -1.01 4.75 -20.04
CA ASN A 117 -0.98 6.04 -19.34
C ASN A 117 -1.69 7.12 -20.15
N GLU A 118 -1.49 7.15 -21.47
CA GLU A 118 -2.18 8.09 -22.37
C GLU A 118 -3.70 7.87 -22.36
N GLY A 119 -4.15 6.61 -22.38
CA GLY A 119 -5.58 6.28 -22.26
C GLY A 119 -6.17 6.69 -20.91
N MET A 120 -5.44 6.49 -19.81
CA MET A 120 -5.87 6.96 -18.48
C MET A 120 -5.93 8.48 -18.42
N GLN A 121 -4.94 9.19 -18.96
CA GLN A 121 -4.96 10.64 -19.04
C GLN A 121 -6.17 11.15 -19.83
N ALA A 122 -6.40 10.61 -21.04
CA ALA A 122 -7.54 11.00 -21.86
C ALA A 122 -8.88 10.74 -21.15
N THR A 123 -8.98 9.65 -20.39
CA THR A 123 -10.15 9.35 -19.56
C THR A 123 -10.32 10.41 -18.47
N LEU A 124 -9.26 10.76 -17.73
CA LEU A 124 -9.32 11.78 -16.67
C LEU A 124 -9.68 13.18 -17.21
N GLU A 125 -9.28 13.50 -18.44
CA GLU A 125 -9.54 14.79 -19.06
C GLU A 125 -10.97 14.91 -19.61
N ASN A 126 -11.47 13.86 -20.27
CA ASN A 126 -12.70 13.92 -21.06
C ASN A 126 -13.90 13.23 -20.38
N GLU A 127 -13.68 12.14 -19.65
CA GLU A 127 -14.72 11.31 -19.05
C GLU A 127 -14.30 10.71 -17.69
N PRO A 128 -13.95 11.56 -16.69
CA PRO A 128 -13.41 11.10 -15.41
C PRO A 128 -14.39 10.26 -14.59
N ASP A 129 -15.70 10.44 -14.78
CA ASP A 129 -16.77 9.64 -14.19
C ASP A 129 -16.74 8.18 -14.64
N LYS A 130 -16.18 7.90 -15.82
CA LYS A 130 -16.03 6.54 -16.34
C LYS A 130 -14.74 5.85 -15.90
N PHE A 131 -13.82 6.57 -15.25
CA PHE A 131 -12.53 6.04 -14.84
C PHE A 131 -12.64 4.76 -14.00
N PHE A 132 -13.63 4.70 -13.10
CA PHE A 132 -13.90 3.52 -12.28
C PHE A 132 -14.16 2.24 -13.10
N TYR A 133 -14.82 2.37 -14.26
CA TYR A 133 -15.20 1.24 -15.10
C TYR A 133 -14.07 0.79 -16.04
N TYR A 134 -13.20 1.71 -16.45
CA TYR A 134 -12.09 1.40 -17.34
C TYR A 134 -10.83 0.94 -16.59
N ASN A 135 -10.69 1.35 -15.33
CA ASN A 135 -9.55 1.01 -14.51
C ASN A 135 -9.83 -0.23 -13.63
N ASN A 136 -8.88 -1.15 -13.57
CA ASN A 136 -8.99 -2.35 -12.74
C ASN A 136 -8.86 -2.09 -11.22
N GLY A 137 -8.47 -0.86 -10.84
CA GLY A 137 -8.22 -0.47 -9.46
C GLY A 137 -6.76 -0.65 -9.02
N ILE A 138 -6.56 -0.62 -7.72
CA ILE A 138 -5.25 -0.84 -7.08
C ILE A 138 -5.34 -1.95 -6.04
N THR A 139 -4.26 -2.71 -5.89
CA THR A 139 -4.13 -3.67 -4.79
C THR A 139 -2.96 -3.29 -3.88
N ILE A 140 -3.26 -3.13 -2.59
CA ILE A 140 -2.32 -2.76 -1.55
C ILE A 140 -2.14 -3.96 -0.60
N VAL A 141 -0.90 -4.29 -0.29
CA VAL A 141 -0.54 -5.17 0.83
C VAL A 141 -0.06 -4.30 1.98
N CYS A 142 -0.44 -4.64 3.21
CA CYS A 142 0.00 -3.92 4.41
C CYS A 142 0.23 -4.87 5.59
N ASP A 143 0.96 -4.39 6.59
CA ASP A 143 1.28 -5.17 7.80
C ASP A 143 0.07 -5.21 8.76
N ASP A 144 -0.65 -4.09 8.85
CA ASP A 144 -1.88 -3.96 9.62
C ASP A 144 -2.88 -3.03 8.90
N ALA A 145 -4.16 -3.20 9.23
CA ALA A 145 -5.27 -2.43 8.68
C ALA A 145 -6.34 -2.30 9.77
N GLU A 146 -6.75 -1.06 10.06
CA GLU A 146 -7.78 -0.76 11.05
C GLU A 146 -8.77 0.26 10.50
N LYS A 147 -10.06 -0.10 10.48
CA LYS A 147 -11.11 0.83 10.09
C LYS A 147 -11.34 1.84 11.22
N ARG A 148 -11.26 3.12 10.90
CA ARG A 148 -11.48 4.24 11.83
C ARG A 148 -12.44 5.26 11.23
N SER A 149 -12.98 6.12 12.10
CA SER A 149 -13.68 7.33 11.67
C SER A 149 -12.80 8.54 11.99
N LYS A 150 -12.50 9.37 10.99
CA LYS A 150 -11.66 10.57 11.13
C LYS A 150 -12.40 11.76 10.54
N LYS A 151 -12.73 12.74 11.40
CA LYS A 151 -13.52 13.93 11.01
C LYS A 151 -14.84 13.58 10.29
N GLY A 152 -15.54 12.54 10.76
CA GLY A 152 -16.81 12.07 10.16
C GLY A 152 -16.67 11.24 8.89
N ARG A 153 -15.45 10.96 8.44
CA ARG A 153 -15.16 10.14 7.25
C ARG A 153 -14.65 8.76 7.66
N ASP A 154 -15.07 7.73 6.92
CA ASP A 154 -14.57 6.38 7.14
C ASP A 154 -13.21 6.24 6.46
N VAL A 155 -12.22 5.80 7.22
CA VAL A 155 -10.85 5.60 6.73
C VAL A 155 -10.38 4.20 7.11
N LEU A 156 -9.62 3.55 6.24
CA LEU A 156 -8.84 2.39 6.60
C LEU A 156 -7.40 2.86 6.85
N GLN A 157 -6.99 2.92 8.11
CA GLN A 157 -5.60 3.21 8.43
C GLN A 157 -4.77 1.95 8.18
N VAL A 158 -3.75 2.05 7.33
CA VAL A 158 -2.86 0.95 6.98
C VAL A 158 -1.43 1.25 7.38
N SER A 159 -0.70 0.23 7.84
CA SER A 159 0.73 0.34 8.19
C SER A 159 1.61 -0.31 7.14
N ASN A 160 2.74 0.36 6.83
CA ASN A 160 3.71 -0.09 5.83
C ASN A 160 3.08 -0.54 4.49
N PRO A 161 2.20 0.27 3.88
CA PRO A 161 1.49 -0.14 2.67
C PRO A 161 2.43 -0.31 1.47
N GLN A 162 2.11 -1.26 0.60
CA GLN A 162 2.82 -1.55 -0.64
C GLN A 162 1.81 -1.81 -1.76
N VAL A 163 1.83 -0.98 -2.80
CA VAL A 163 0.98 -1.12 -3.98
C VAL A 163 1.59 -2.17 -4.91
N ILE A 164 1.03 -3.37 -4.89
CA ILE A 164 1.48 -4.51 -5.70
C ILE A 164 0.78 -4.61 -7.05
N ASN A 165 -0.28 -3.83 -7.27
CA ASN A 165 -0.96 -3.67 -8.55
C ASN A 165 -1.53 -2.25 -8.66
N GLY A 166 -1.40 -1.65 -9.83
CA GLY A 166 -1.90 -0.29 -10.10
C GLY A 166 -0.84 0.81 -10.00
N GLN A 167 0.46 0.50 -10.13
CA GLN A 167 1.53 1.50 -10.09
C GLN A 167 1.34 2.65 -11.09
N GLN A 168 0.98 2.33 -12.33
CA GLN A 168 0.67 3.32 -13.36
C GLN A 168 -0.54 4.16 -12.96
N THR A 169 -1.65 3.52 -12.56
CA THR A 169 -2.86 4.19 -12.07
C THR A 169 -2.55 5.19 -10.96
N THR A 170 -1.85 4.76 -9.90
CA THR A 170 -1.54 5.63 -8.75
C THR A 170 -0.67 6.82 -9.16
N ARG A 171 0.32 6.62 -10.04
CA ARG A 171 1.18 7.71 -10.53
C ARG A 171 0.43 8.70 -11.40
N THR A 172 -0.35 8.23 -12.37
CA THR A 172 -1.15 9.10 -13.26
C THR A 172 -2.17 9.90 -12.44
N LEU A 173 -2.81 9.31 -11.44
CA LEU A 173 -3.73 10.05 -10.57
C LEU A 173 -3.02 11.12 -9.74
N ALA A 174 -1.78 10.89 -9.31
CA ALA A 174 -0.98 11.88 -8.60
C ALA A 174 -0.58 13.05 -9.52
N GLU A 175 -0.14 12.75 -10.74
CA GLU A 175 0.25 13.74 -11.75
C GLU A 175 -0.94 14.62 -12.16
N TYR A 176 -2.12 14.03 -12.33
CA TYR A 176 -3.35 14.72 -12.74
C TYR A 176 -4.33 14.97 -11.58
N SER A 177 -3.81 15.24 -10.37
CA SER A 177 -4.59 15.32 -9.12
C SER A 177 -5.87 16.16 -9.19
N LYS A 178 -5.82 17.34 -9.84
CA LYS A 178 -7.01 18.20 -10.01
C LYS A 178 -8.15 17.50 -10.74
N LYS A 179 -7.83 16.75 -11.80
CA LYS A 179 -8.80 16.00 -12.61
C LYS A 179 -9.22 14.71 -11.93
N ALA A 180 -8.27 14.06 -11.23
CA ALA A 180 -8.49 12.85 -10.45
C ALA A 180 -9.54 13.01 -9.33
N SER A 181 -9.82 14.24 -8.87
CA SER A 181 -10.87 14.52 -7.89
C SER A 181 -12.29 14.15 -8.34
N ASN A 182 -12.51 14.01 -9.66
CA ASN A 182 -13.77 13.58 -10.27
C ASN A 182 -13.76 12.10 -10.70
N ALA A 183 -12.69 11.36 -10.40
CA ALA A 183 -12.57 9.95 -10.69
C ALA A 183 -12.71 9.11 -9.42
N SER A 184 -13.20 7.88 -9.59
CA SER A 184 -13.30 6.89 -8.51
C SER A 184 -12.46 5.66 -8.85
N VAL A 185 -11.87 5.03 -7.83
CA VAL A 185 -10.93 3.92 -7.99
C VAL A 185 -11.31 2.78 -7.05
N LEU A 186 -11.39 1.56 -7.59
CA LEU A 186 -11.53 0.36 -6.78
C LEU A 186 -10.23 0.07 -6.02
N VAL A 187 -10.31 -0.11 -4.72
CA VAL A 187 -9.15 -0.38 -3.85
C VAL A 187 -9.36 -1.70 -3.13
N LYS A 188 -8.40 -2.60 -3.30
CA LYS A 188 -8.29 -3.84 -2.55
C LYS A 188 -7.10 -3.75 -1.60
N VAL A 189 -7.33 -3.96 -0.32
CA VAL A 189 -6.28 -4.01 0.70
C VAL A 189 -6.20 -5.42 1.25
N ILE A 190 -5.00 -5.96 1.36
CA ILE A 190 -4.72 -7.28 1.94
C ILE A 190 -3.77 -7.06 3.11
N LYS A 191 -4.29 -7.26 4.32
CA LYS A 191 -3.48 -7.28 5.53
C LYS A 191 -2.88 -8.67 5.67
N VAL A 192 -1.56 -8.70 5.66
CA VAL A 192 -0.78 -9.92 5.89
C VAL A 192 -0.01 -9.74 7.19
N PRO A 193 -0.29 -10.52 8.24
CA PRO A 193 0.46 -10.38 9.48
C PRO A 193 1.91 -10.78 9.26
N ARG A 194 2.86 -9.89 9.57
CA ARG A 194 4.28 -10.23 9.65
C ARG A 194 4.51 -11.07 10.91
N LYS A 195 4.39 -12.39 10.79
CA LYS A 195 4.86 -13.32 11.83
C LYS A 195 6.34 -13.56 11.64
N ILE A 196 7.15 -13.30 12.68
CA ILE A 196 8.51 -13.83 12.76
C ILE A 196 8.37 -15.30 13.12
N ASN A 197 8.19 -16.13 12.11
CA ASN A 197 8.41 -17.56 12.26
C ASN A 197 9.85 -17.81 11.86
N ASN A 198 10.57 -18.64 12.62
CA ASN A 198 11.92 -19.12 12.29
C ASN A 198 11.94 -20.07 11.06
N GLY A 199 10.91 -20.01 10.21
CA GLY A 199 10.76 -20.77 8.98
C GLY A 199 10.44 -19.81 7.84
N SER A 200 11.13 -19.99 6.71
CA SER A 200 11.24 -19.09 5.56
C SER A 200 9.93 -18.72 4.83
N ASP A 201 8.79 -19.34 5.15
CA ASP A 201 7.73 -19.52 4.14
C ASP A 201 6.41 -18.75 4.38
N GLY A 202 6.36 -17.81 5.32
CA GLY A 202 5.10 -17.17 5.72
C GLY A 202 4.70 -15.93 4.92
N PHE A 203 5.31 -14.79 5.27
CA PHE A 203 4.88 -13.48 4.79
C PHE A 203 5.41 -13.20 3.38
N ASP A 204 6.73 -13.26 3.15
CA ASP A 204 7.28 -12.91 1.84
C ASP A 204 6.87 -13.91 0.77
N THR A 205 6.80 -15.21 1.09
CA THR A 205 6.29 -16.22 0.15
C THR A 205 4.85 -15.95 -0.24
N LEU A 206 3.99 -15.59 0.70
CA LEU A 206 2.60 -15.24 0.42
C LEU A 206 2.49 -13.93 -0.36
N VAL A 207 3.22 -12.89 0.02
CA VAL A 207 3.22 -11.61 -0.69
C VAL A 207 3.74 -11.81 -2.11
N SER A 208 4.86 -12.50 -2.28
CA SER A 208 5.40 -12.89 -3.59
C SER A 208 4.41 -13.72 -4.40
N ALA A 209 3.73 -14.71 -3.80
CA ALA A 209 2.71 -15.51 -4.50
C ALA A 209 1.47 -14.68 -4.89
N ILE A 210 1.02 -13.76 -4.04
CA ILE A 210 -0.07 -12.82 -4.36
C ILE A 210 0.36 -11.92 -5.52
N VAL A 211 1.58 -11.37 -5.46
CA VAL A 211 2.10 -10.50 -6.50
C VAL A 211 2.23 -11.28 -7.82
N GLN A 212 2.80 -12.48 -7.81
CA GLN A 212 2.91 -13.35 -8.99
C GLN A 212 1.53 -13.72 -9.56
N GLY A 213 0.59 -14.16 -8.71
CA GLY A 213 -0.75 -14.57 -9.14
C GLY A 213 -1.60 -13.42 -9.68
N THR A 214 -1.47 -12.21 -9.11
CA THR A 214 -2.14 -11.00 -9.63
C THR A 214 -1.57 -10.60 -11.00
N ASN A 215 -0.30 -10.89 -11.25
CA ASN A 215 0.36 -10.57 -12.51
C ASN A 215 0.09 -11.59 -13.63
N TRP A 216 -0.27 -12.85 -13.33
CA TRP A 216 -0.68 -13.82 -14.34
C TRP A 216 -1.94 -13.41 -15.12
N GLN A 217 -2.81 -12.58 -14.54
CA GLN A 217 -4.01 -12.09 -15.21
C GLN A 217 -3.71 -11.01 -16.28
N ASN A 218 -2.49 -10.49 -16.38
CA ASN A 218 -2.06 -9.56 -17.42
C ASN A 218 -0.62 -9.87 -17.83
N ALA A 219 -0.44 -10.68 -18.89
CA ALA A 219 0.82 -11.26 -19.35
C ALA A 219 2.06 -10.35 -19.17
N ILE A 220 3.01 -10.81 -18.35
CA ILE A 220 4.35 -10.23 -18.19
C ILE A 220 5.36 -11.19 -18.83
N LYS A 221 6.40 -10.65 -19.48
CA LYS A 221 7.50 -11.45 -20.05
C LYS A 221 8.39 -12.00 -18.93
N GLN A 222 8.89 -13.23 -19.06
CA GLN A 222 9.79 -13.86 -18.06
C GLN A 222 11.03 -13.03 -17.71
N SER A 223 11.49 -12.15 -18.61
CA SER A 223 12.59 -11.20 -18.38
C SER A 223 12.34 -10.24 -17.20
N ASP A 224 11.09 -9.79 -17.02
CA ASP A 224 10.75 -8.78 -15.99
C ASP A 224 10.65 -9.41 -14.60
N LEU A 225 10.40 -10.72 -14.54
CA LEU A 225 10.42 -11.50 -13.31
C LEU A 225 11.85 -11.72 -12.78
N VAL A 226 12.82 -11.91 -13.69
CA VAL A 226 14.24 -12.12 -13.33
C VAL A 226 14.92 -10.82 -12.92
N ALA A 227 14.50 -9.67 -13.45
CA ALA A 227 15.04 -8.37 -13.08
C ALA A 227 14.78 -7.97 -11.61
N ASN A 228 13.74 -8.53 -10.99
CA ASN A 228 13.40 -8.30 -9.59
C ASN A 228 13.90 -9.41 -8.65
N ASP A 229 14.76 -10.30 -9.14
CA ASP A 229 15.44 -11.27 -8.28
C ASP A 229 16.36 -10.55 -7.30
N ARG A 230 16.42 -11.05 -6.07
CA ARG A 230 17.19 -10.47 -4.96
C ARG A 230 18.65 -10.25 -5.35
N THR A 231 19.24 -11.18 -6.09
CA THR A 231 20.63 -11.07 -6.58
C THR A 231 20.80 -9.90 -7.56
N GLN A 232 19.80 -9.61 -8.41
CA GLN A 232 19.86 -8.47 -9.33
C GLN A 232 19.70 -7.13 -8.61
N ILE A 233 18.83 -7.05 -7.60
CA ILE A 233 18.66 -5.84 -6.77
C ILE A 233 19.94 -5.53 -5.98
N GLU A 234 20.62 -6.55 -5.44
CA GLU A 234 21.91 -6.41 -4.76
C GLU A 234 23.00 -5.91 -5.73
N LEU A 235 23.07 -6.47 -6.94
CA LEU A 235 24.00 -6.00 -7.98
C LEU A 235 23.74 -4.56 -8.41
N GLU A 236 22.49 -4.16 -8.64
CA GLU A 236 22.14 -2.78 -9.00
C GLU A 236 22.55 -1.79 -7.90
N ARG A 237 22.32 -2.15 -6.63
CA ARG A 237 22.70 -1.32 -5.48
C ARG A 237 24.20 -1.09 -5.39
N GLU A 238 25.01 -2.11 -5.62
CA GLU A 238 26.47 -1.97 -5.59
C GLU A 238 26.99 -1.19 -6.81
N LEU A 239 26.41 -1.39 -7.99
CA LEU A 239 26.76 -0.62 -9.19
C LEU A 239 26.41 0.87 -9.07
N ARG A 240 25.34 1.24 -8.38
CA ARG A 240 24.97 2.65 -8.12
C ARG A 240 25.90 3.38 -7.15
N LYS A 241 26.76 2.66 -6.42
CA LYS A 241 27.71 3.24 -5.46
C LYS A 241 29.09 3.50 -6.08
N LEU A 242 29.36 2.98 -7.27
CA LEU A 242 30.54 3.26 -8.09
C LEU A 242 30.36 4.57 -8.88
#